data_AF-A0AAE5YHC8-F1
#
_entry.id   AF-A0AAE5YHC8-F1
#
_cell.length_a   1.000
_cell.length_b   1.000
_cell.length_c   1.000
_cell.angle_alpha   90.00
_cell.angle_beta   90.00
_cell.angle_gamma   90.00
#
_symmetry.space_group_name_H-M   'P 1'
#
loop_
_entity.id
_entity.type
_entity.pdbx_description
1 polymer ?
#
loop_
_entity_poly.entity_id
_entity_poly.type
_entity_poly.pdbx_seq_one_letter_code
_entity_poly.pdbx_strand_id
1 'polypeptide(L)'
;MVKKYLDETNSILEKLINLTIEDITQIQAANHKHVSKSVEDKTKLISDFQLAKKNLDQALIDLSNQGNNKGLDELLDDEDKEKLALLKQNLNTLHQKNKEYAKLVLVIKDFYDNLLNAMFEQNGTNNAYGDKKTIPDSLFKMNV
;
A
#
# COMPACT_ATOMS: atom_id res chain seq x y z
N MET A 1 -8.75 -27.62 -2.11
CA MET A 1 -8.80 -26.46 -3.04
C MET A 1 -8.66 -25.13 -2.29
N VAL A 2 -9.45 -24.90 -1.22
CA VAL A 2 -9.35 -23.71 -0.35
C VAL A 2 -7.93 -23.45 0.16
N LYS A 3 -7.25 -24.49 0.64
CA LYS A 3 -5.85 -24.45 1.06
C LYS A 3 -4.88 -23.77 0.07
N LYS A 4 -5.02 -24.07 -1.23
CA LYS A 4 -4.18 -23.47 -2.28
C LYS A 4 -4.46 -21.98 -2.43
N TYR A 5 -5.73 -21.58 -2.36
CA TYR A 5 -6.13 -20.17 -2.42
C TYR A 5 -5.70 -19.40 -1.16
N LEU A 6 -5.71 -20.05 0.01
CA LEU A 6 -5.18 -19.47 1.25
C LEU A 6 -3.66 -19.25 1.15
N ASP A 7 -2.91 -20.24 0.68
CA ASP A 7 -1.46 -20.12 0.48
C ASP A 7 -1.10 -19.03 -0.52
N GLU A 8 -1.82 -18.97 -1.65
CA GLU A 8 -1.64 -17.94 -2.66
C GLU A 8 -1.92 -16.55 -2.09
N THR A 9 -3.04 -16.39 -1.39
CA THR A 9 -3.44 -15.11 -0.79
C THR A 9 -2.43 -14.65 0.28
N ASN A 10 -1.96 -15.57 1.13
CA ASN A 10 -0.94 -15.28 2.14
C ASN A 10 0.40 -14.89 1.51
N SER A 11 0.83 -15.59 0.46
CA SER A 11 2.07 -15.28 -0.26
C SER A 11 2.03 -13.89 -0.91
N ILE A 12 0.88 -13.50 -1.48
CA ILE A 12 0.72 -12.16 -2.05
C ILE A 12 0.79 -11.08 -0.96
N LEU A 13 0.14 -11.30 0.19
CA LEU A 13 0.20 -10.36 1.31
C LEU A 13 1.62 -10.20 1.86
N GLU A 14 2.37 -11.28 2.02
CA GLU A 14 3.77 -11.21 2.47
C GLU A 14 4.63 -10.39 1.52
N LYS A 15 4.48 -10.58 0.20
CA LYS A 15 5.16 -9.76 -0.80
C LYS A 15 4.80 -8.28 -0.67
N LEU A 16 3.52 -7.97 -0.47
CA LEU A 16 3.04 -6.59 -0.32
C LEU A 16 3.56 -5.93 0.97
N ILE A 17 3.62 -6.69 2.07
CA ILE A 17 4.22 -6.25 3.35
C ILE A 17 5.70 -5.96 3.15
N ASN A 18 6.45 -6.88 2.54
CA ASN A 18 7.89 -6.74 2.32
C ASN A 18 8.19 -5.52 1.46
N LEU A 19 7.45 -5.31 0.36
CA LEU A 19 7.61 -4.13 -0.50
C LEU A 19 7.24 -2.83 0.22
N THR A 20 6.31 -2.88 1.17
CA THR A 20 5.97 -1.72 2.02
C THR A 20 7.07 -1.41 3.04
N ILE A 21 7.69 -2.42 3.63
CA ILE A 21 8.84 -2.26 4.54
C ILE A 21 10.07 -1.74 3.79
N GLU A 22 10.31 -2.25 2.58
CA GLU A 22 11.37 -1.77 1.71
C GLU A 22 11.17 -0.28 1.39
N ASP A 23 9.96 0.12 0.99
CA ASP A 23 9.63 1.52 0.74
C ASP A 23 9.84 2.43 1.96
N ILE A 24 9.46 1.98 3.16
CA ILE A 24 9.76 2.69 4.41
C ILE A 24 11.27 2.90 4.57
N THR A 25 12.05 1.84 4.33
CA THR A 25 13.52 1.87 4.45
C THR A 25 14.15 2.81 3.42
N GLN A 26 13.69 2.77 2.16
CA GLN A 26 14.18 3.64 1.09
C GLN A 26 13.84 5.11 1.37
N ILE A 27 12.63 5.37 1.89
CA ILE A 27 12.22 6.72 2.32
C ILE A 27 13.14 7.24 3.43
N GLN A 28 13.41 6.42 4.45
CA GLN A 28 14.30 6.80 5.56
C GLN A 28 15.74 7.07 5.09
N ALA A 29 16.19 6.37 4.04
CA ALA A 29 17.47 6.59 3.39
C ALA A 29 17.48 7.74 2.36
N ALA A 30 16.36 8.47 2.21
CA ALA A 30 16.16 9.51 1.19
C ALA A 30 16.42 9.03 -0.25
N ASN A 31 16.21 7.74 -0.54
CA ASN A 31 16.39 7.15 -1.86
C ASN A 31 15.06 7.03 -2.61
N HIS A 32 14.73 8.05 -3.39
CA HIS A 32 13.45 8.12 -4.11
C HIS A 32 13.46 7.49 -5.51
N LYS A 33 14.57 6.87 -5.93
CA LYS A 33 14.74 6.34 -7.31
C LYS A 33 13.79 5.18 -7.63
N HIS A 34 13.34 4.45 -6.62
CA HIS A 34 12.57 3.22 -6.79
C HIS A 34 11.07 3.39 -6.52
N VAL A 35 10.60 4.59 -6.14
CA VAL A 35 9.21 4.84 -5.74
C VAL A 35 8.24 4.53 -6.89
N SER A 36 8.54 4.98 -8.11
CA SER A 36 7.65 4.73 -9.27
C SER A 36 7.47 3.24 -9.56
N LYS A 37 8.58 2.48 -9.56
CA LYS A 37 8.56 1.04 -9.79
C LYS A 37 7.84 0.30 -8.66
N SER A 38 8.09 0.70 -7.42
CA SER A 38 7.41 0.11 -6.26
C SER A 38 5.90 0.34 -6.31
N VAL A 39 5.44 1.52 -6.73
CA VAL A 39 4.00 1.80 -6.90
C VAL A 39 3.38 0.90 -7.98
N GLU A 40 4.05 0.70 -9.11
CA GLU A 40 3.58 -0.22 -10.16
C GLU A 40 3.49 -1.66 -9.64
N ASP A 41 4.55 -2.15 -8.99
CA ASP A 41 4.62 -3.50 -8.44
C ASP A 41 3.55 -3.73 -7.35
N LYS A 42 3.32 -2.75 -6.46
CA LYS A 42 2.24 -2.78 -5.46
C LYS A 42 0.86 -2.81 -6.10
N THR A 43 0.62 -1.99 -7.13
CA THR A 43 -0.68 -1.92 -7.81
C THR A 43 -1.03 -3.26 -8.44
N LYS A 44 -0.05 -3.93 -9.04
CA LYS A 44 -0.20 -5.29 -9.56
C LYS A 44 -0.50 -6.28 -8.45
N LEU A 45 0.28 -6.29 -7.37
CA LEU A 45 0.07 -7.18 -6.23
C LEU A 45 -1.29 -6.99 -5.55
N ILE A 46 -1.80 -5.76 -5.47
CA ILE A 46 -3.15 -5.48 -4.94
C ILE A 46 -4.22 -6.07 -5.84
N SER A 47 -4.06 -5.95 -7.16
CA SER A 47 -4.99 -6.53 -8.14
C SER A 47 -5.00 -8.06 -8.04
N ASP A 48 -3.81 -8.66 -7.95
CA ASP A 48 -3.64 -10.11 -7.78
C ASP A 48 -4.26 -10.58 -6.45
N PHE A 49 -4.08 -9.82 -5.36
CA PHE A 49 -4.70 -10.10 -4.06
C PHE A 49 -6.23 -10.04 -4.13
N GLN A 50 -6.81 -9.05 -4.81
CA GLN A 50 -8.26 -8.93 -4.96
C GLN A 50 -8.85 -10.13 -5.72
N LEU A 51 -8.16 -10.59 -6.76
CA LEU A 51 -8.54 -11.78 -7.50
C LEU A 51 -8.42 -13.05 -6.65
N ALA A 52 -7.30 -13.24 -5.96
CA ALA A 52 -7.07 -14.37 -5.07
C ALA A 52 -8.10 -14.44 -3.94
N LYS A 53 -8.42 -13.28 -3.32
CA LYS A 53 -9.48 -13.17 -2.32
C LYS A 53 -10.85 -13.56 -2.88
N LYS A 54 -11.21 -13.08 -4.07
CA LYS A 54 -12.48 -13.45 -4.71
C LYS A 54 -12.57 -14.96 -4.96
N ASN A 55 -11.48 -15.58 -5.41
CA ASN A 55 -11.42 -17.02 -5.63
C ASN A 55 -11.51 -17.80 -4.31
N LEU A 56 -10.87 -17.30 -3.25
CA LEU A 56 -10.99 -17.87 -1.91
C LEU A 56 -12.43 -17.78 -1.39
N ASP A 57 -13.07 -16.61 -1.50
CA ASP A 57 -14.46 -16.39 -1.08
C ASP A 57 -15.41 -17.33 -1.82
N GLN A 58 -15.24 -17.50 -3.14
CA GLN A 58 -16.03 -18.44 -3.93
C GLN A 58 -15.80 -19.90 -3.50
N ALA A 59 -14.54 -20.27 -3.30
CA ALA A 59 -14.20 -21.62 -2.86
C ALA A 59 -14.78 -21.95 -1.48
N LEU A 60 -14.87 -20.96 -0.57
CA LEU A 60 -15.52 -21.12 0.75
C LEU A 60 -17.05 -21.26 0.62
N ILE A 61 -17.68 -20.50 -0.27
CA ILE A 61 -19.12 -20.62 -0.56
C ILE A 61 -19.43 -22.01 -1.15
N ASP A 62 -18.62 -22.47 -2.11
CA ASP A 62 -18.77 -23.79 -2.73
C ASP A 62 -18.60 -24.90 -1.68
N LEU A 63 -17.63 -24.76 -0.77
CA LEU A 63 -17.43 -25.67 0.35
C LEU A 63 -18.64 -25.72 1.28
N SER A 64 -19.22 -24.55 1.59
CA SER A 64 -20.42 -24.43 2.43
C SER A 64 -21.66 -25.03 1.76
N ASN A 65 -21.77 -24.94 0.44
CA ASN A 65 -22.91 -25.48 -0.32
C ASN A 65 -22.82 -27.01 -0.52
N GLN A 66 -21.60 -27.56 -0.57
CA GLN A 66 -21.36 -29.01 -0.65
C GLN A 66 -21.45 -29.70 0.73
N GLY A 67 -21.14 -28.96 1.81
CA GLY A 67 -21.33 -29.39 3.18
C GLY A 67 -22.81 -29.45 3.51
N ASN A 68 -23.39 -30.65 3.50
CA ASN A 68 -24.80 -30.96 3.79
C ASN A 68 -25.21 -30.53 5.23
N ASN A 69 -25.29 -29.22 5.48
CA ASN A 69 -25.58 -28.60 6.78
C ASN A 69 -24.51 -28.80 7.88
N LYS A 70 -23.25 -29.10 7.50
CA LYS A 70 -22.09 -29.10 8.42
C LYS A 70 -21.48 -27.71 8.49
N GLY A 71 -21.21 -27.22 9.69
CA GLY A 71 -20.61 -25.90 9.88
C GLY A 71 -19.23 -25.81 9.21
N LEU A 72 -18.87 -24.64 8.69
CA LEU A 72 -17.57 -24.38 8.04
C LEU A 72 -16.39 -24.84 8.93
N ASP A 73 -16.56 -24.79 10.24
CA ASP A 73 -15.61 -25.21 11.27
C ASP A 73 -15.36 -26.73 11.33
N GLU A 74 -16.31 -27.56 10.86
CA GLU A 74 -16.17 -29.01 10.71
C GLU A 74 -15.59 -29.41 9.35
N LEU A 75 -15.61 -28.49 8.37
CA LEU A 75 -15.13 -28.73 7.01
C LEU A 75 -13.70 -28.24 6.77
N LEU A 76 -13.24 -27.29 7.58
CA LEU A 76 -11.86 -26.79 7.58
C LEU A 76 -11.04 -27.62 8.57
N ASP A 77 -9.93 -28.18 8.09
CA ASP A 77 -8.96 -28.84 8.96
C ASP A 77 -8.18 -27.80 9.80
N ASP A 78 -7.44 -28.29 10.81
CA ASP A 78 -6.66 -27.40 11.69
C ASP A 78 -5.64 -26.55 10.90
N GLU A 79 -5.13 -27.07 9.78
CA GLU A 79 -4.17 -26.37 8.92
C GLU A 79 -4.81 -25.21 8.14
N ASP A 80 -6.03 -25.38 7.63
CA ASP A 80 -6.80 -24.32 7.00
C ASP A 80 -7.15 -23.20 8.01
N LYS A 81 -7.42 -23.57 9.28
CA LYS A 81 -7.64 -22.60 10.38
C LYS A 81 -6.37 -21.82 10.69
N GLU A 82 -5.22 -22.48 10.75
CA GLU A 82 -3.91 -21.82 10.91
C GLU A 82 -3.63 -20.83 9.76
N LYS A 83 -3.88 -21.23 8.51
CA LYS A 83 -3.67 -20.37 7.34
C LYS A 83 -4.61 -19.17 7.32
N LEU A 84 -5.84 -19.32 7.79
CA LEU A 84 -6.78 -18.21 7.99
C LEU A 84 -6.35 -17.27 9.11
N ALA A 85 -5.78 -17.80 10.20
CA ALA A 85 -5.21 -16.99 11.27
C ALA A 85 -4.02 -16.18 10.76
N LEU A 86 -3.14 -16.82 9.97
CA LEU A 86 -2.01 -16.16 9.31
C LEU A 86 -2.48 -15.05 8.36
N LEU A 87 -3.53 -15.29 7.58
CA LEU A 87 -4.14 -14.28 6.70
C LEU A 87 -4.59 -13.04 7.48
N LYS A 88 -5.28 -13.24 8.60
CA LYS A 88 -5.72 -12.13 9.48
C LYS A 88 -4.54 -11.37 10.05
N GLN A 89 -3.50 -12.08 10.49
CA GLN A 89 -2.27 -11.47 11.01
C GLN A 89 -1.54 -10.65 9.94
N ASN A 90 -1.40 -11.20 8.73
CA ASN A 90 -0.74 -10.53 7.61
C ASN A 90 -1.51 -9.28 7.19
N LEU A 91 -2.85 -9.31 7.15
CA LEU A 91 -3.67 -8.13 6.89
C LEU A 91 -3.47 -7.02 7.95
N ASN A 92 -3.42 -7.39 9.23
CA ASN A 92 -3.16 -6.43 10.30
C ASN A 92 -1.76 -5.82 10.15
N THR A 93 -0.76 -6.66 9.88
CA THR A 93 0.63 -6.22 9.68
C THR A 93 0.75 -5.27 8.50
N LEU A 94 0.12 -5.59 7.37
CA LEU A 94 0.06 -4.72 6.19
C LEU A 94 -0.58 -3.38 6.53
N HIS A 95 -1.71 -3.38 7.26
CA HIS A 95 -2.38 -2.14 7.66
C HIS A 95 -1.46 -1.26 8.53
N GLN A 96 -0.78 -1.85 9.52
CA GLN A 96 0.14 -1.14 10.40
C GLN A 96 1.31 -0.53 9.61
N LYS A 97 1.94 -1.33 8.74
CA LYS A 97 3.09 -0.86 7.94
C LYS A 97 2.69 0.17 6.90
N ASN A 98 1.55 0.02 6.26
CA ASN A 98 1.06 1.03 5.33
C ASN A 98 0.72 2.35 6.05
N LYS A 99 0.20 2.29 7.28
CA LYS A 99 -0.03 3.49 8.12
C LYS A 99 1.28 4.18 8.49
N GLU A 100 2.33 3.42 8.80
CA GLU A 100 3.68 3.94 9.05
C GLU A 100 4.24 4.63 7.81
N TYR A 101 4.18 3.96 6.65
CA TYR A 101 4.58 4.51 5.36
C TYR A 101 3.86 5.83 5.04
N ALA A 102 2.52 5.86 5.17
CA ALA A 102 1.72 7.05 4.89
C ALA A 102 2.11 8.25 5.77
N LYS A 103 2.43 8.02 7.05
CA LYS A 103 2.93 9.09 7.94
C LYS A 103 4.26 9.67 7.44
N LEU A 104 5.19 8.81 7.02
CA LEU A 104 6.48 9.26 6.51
C LEU A 104 6.32 10.09 5.23
N VAL A 105 5.46 9.63 4.31
CA VAL A 105 5.15 10.37 3.08
C VAL A 105 4.56 11.74 3.39
N LEU A 106 3.64 11.85 4.35
CA LEU A 106 3.07 13.15 4.77
C LEU A 106 4.14 14.08 5.36
N VAL A 107 4.97 13.59 6.28
CA VAL A 107 6.04 14.39 6.89
C VAL A 107 7.02 14.91 5.83
N ILE A 108 7.36 14.09 4.85
CA ILE A 108 8.28 14.47 3.76
C ILE A 108 7.63 15.49 2.85
N LYS A 109 6.36 15.30 2.49
CA LYS A 109 5.59 16.28 1.73
C LYS A 109 5.57 17.63 2.47
N ASP A 110 5.25 17.63 3.75
CA ASP A 110 5.19 18.86 4.55
C ASP A 110 6.58 19.52 4.67
N PHE A 111 7.65 18.73 4.77
CA PHE A 111 9.02 19.25 4.75
C PHE A 111 9.34 19.95 3.43
N TYR A 112 9.06 19.31 2.28
CA TYR A 112 9.30 19.91 0.97
C TYR A 112 8.42 21.14 0.72
N ASP A 113 7.14 21.10 1.12
CA ASP A 113 6.23 22.24 1.03
C ASP A 113 6.77 23.43 1.85
N ASN A 114 7.19 23.19 3.09
CA ASN A 114 7.79 24.23 3.94
C ASN A 114 9.12 24.75 3.39
N LEU A 115 9.96 23.89 2.83
CA LEU A 115 11.22 24.29 2.22
C LEU A 115 10.98 25.17 0.99
N LEU A 116 10.02 24.81 0.13
CA LEU A 116 9.61 25.62 -1.01
C LEU A 116 9.09 26.98 -0.55
N ASN A 117 8.20 27.01 0.44
CA ASN A 117 7.70 28.26 1.00
C ASN A 117 8.86 29.10 1.56
N ALA A 118 9.77 28.53 2.34
CA ALA A 118 10.92 29.29 2.86
C ALA A 118 11.85 29.83 1.75
N MET A 119 12.12 29.04 0.70
CA MET A 119 12.99 29.48 -0.40
C MET A 119 12.36 30.56 -1.28
N PHE A 120 11.04 30.55 -1.46
CA PHE A 120 10.35 31.47 -2.37
C PHE A 120 9.61 32.63 -1.66
N GLU A 121 9.24 32.49 -0.39
CA GLU A 121 8.65 33.58 0.41
C GLU A 121 9.71 34.53 1.00
N GLN A 122 10.99 34.12 1.10
CA GLN A 122 12.10 35.01 1.45
C GLN A 122 12.52 35.96 0.31
N ASN A 123 12.07 35.72 -0.92
CA ASN A 123 12.23 36.68 -2.02
C ASN A 123 11.08 37.69 -2.04
N GLY A 124 10.86 38.32 -0.88
CA GLY A 124 10.24 39.63 -0.76
C GLY A 124 11.16 40.71 -1.34
N THR A 125 11.49 40.63 -2.62
CA THR A 125 11.73 41.83 -3.42
C THR A 125 10.45 42.12 -4.15
N ASN A 126 9.66 43.01 -3.56
CA ASN A 126 9.07 44.16 -4.23
C ASN A 126 9.26 44.11 -5.75
N ASN A 127 8.26 43.64 -6.50
CA ASN A 127 7.98 44.17 -7.82
C ASN A 127 6.48 44.04 -8.10
N ALA A 128 5.92 45.21 -8.36
CA ALA A 128 4.52 45.54 -8.45
C ALA A 128 3.76 44.77 -9.53
N TYR A 129 2.45 44.66 -9.31
CA TYR A 129 1.39 44.17 -10.22
C TYR A 129 1.30 42.66 -10.45
N GLY A 130 0.35 42.03 -9.74
CA GLY A 130 -0.25 40.77 -10.17
C GLY A 130 -0.56 39.82 -9.03
N ASP A 131 -1.79 39.86 -8.55
CA ASP A 131 -2.39 38.94 -7.58
C ASP A 131 -2.48 37.50 -8.16
N LYS A 132 -1.34 36.81 -8.25
CA LYS A 132 -1.28 35.41 -8.67
C LYS A 132 -0.48 34.63 -7.65
N LYS A 133 -1.19 33.87 -6.81
CA LYS A 133 -0.62 32.75 -6.05
C LYS A 133 0.20 31.90 -7.01
N THR A 134 1.52 31.91 -6.85
CA THR A 134 2.44 31.07 -7.60
C THR A 134 2.09 29.61 -7.33
N ILE A 135 1.50 28.96 -8.33
CA ILE A 135 1.18 27.54 -8.28
C ILE A 135 2.52 26.78 -8.36
N PRO A 136 2.83 25.85 -7.42
CA PRO A 136 4.11 25.14 -7.39
C PRO A 136 4.51 24.50 -8.75
N ASP A 137 3.53 23.99 -9.50
CA ASP A 137 3.72 23.41 -10.84
C ASP A 137 4.30 24.38 -11.88
N SER A 138 4.17 25.69 -11.67
CA SER A 138 4.74 26.71 -12.57
C SER A 138 6.23 26.95 -12.32
N LEU A 139 6.75 26.60 -11.13
CA LEU A 139 8.15 26.78 -10.76
C LEU A 139 9.04 25.65 -11.31
N PHE A 140 8.52 24.43 -11.37
CA PHE A 140 9.24 23.26 -11.91
C PHE A 140 9.21 23.17 -13.44
N LYS A 141 8.53 24.09 -14.13
CA LYS A 141 8.48 24.16 -15.60
C LYS A 141 9.64 24.94 -16.24
N MET A 142 10.62 25.40 -15.47
CA MET A 142 11.81 26.01 -16.05
C MET A 142 12.90 24.99 -16.35
N ASN A 143 13.10 24.84 -17.67
CA ASN A 143 14.26 24.33 -18.41
C ASN A 143 14.19 22.87 -18.89
N VAL A 144 13.76 22.77 -20.16
CA VAL A 144 14.51 22.25 -21.34
C VAL A 144 15.79 21.48 -21.04
#